data_AF-A0A1Q9S071-F1
#
_entry.id   AF-A0A1Q9S071-F1
#
_cell.length_a   1.000
_cell.length_b   1.000
_cell.length_c   1.000
_cell.angle_alpha   90.00
_cell.angle_beta   90.00
_cell.angle_gamma   90.00
#
_symmetry.space_group_name_H-M   'P 1'
#
loop_
_entity.id
_entity.type
_entity.pdbx_description
1 polymer ?
#
loop_
_entity_poly.entity_id
_entity_poly.type
_entity_poly.pdbx_seq_one_letter_code
_entity_poly.pdbx_strand_id
1 'polypeptide(L)'
;MSRRPDLVEVWGDVVDIAHLRWSVVIGCALGLPSYLLAALLFGQVATPQLAKAYALLVGLAACLLAGAICARLFAPKRDLVEESSDAAARDDAIAELIAESGELGSVDDLPEAARRELRDLGIEDLFTERRAGHEPVPVAQAPNPEAVQR
;
A
#
# COMPACT_ATOMS: atom_id res chain seq x y z
N MET A 1 -4.45 8.51 -32.65
CA MET A 1 -3.75 7.25 -32.29
C MET A 1 -3.34 7.36 -30.82
N SER A 2 -4.26 7.05 -29.91
CA SER A 2 -4.03 7.19 -28.47
C SER A 2 -3.18 6.01 -28.01
N ARG A 3 -1.92 6.24 -27.62
CA ARG A 3 -1.09 5.18 -27.02
C ARG A 3 -1.72 4.80 -25.69
N ARG A 4 -2.02 3.51 -25.50
CA ARG A 4 -2.32 2.99 -24.16
C ARG A 4 -1.06 3.17 -23.30
N PRO A 5 -1.17 3.71 -22.08
CA PRO A 5 -0.03 3.79 -21.18
C PRO A 5 0.45 2.37 -20.83
N ASP A 6 1.76 2.18 -20.86
CA ASP A 6 2.41 0.91 -20.52
C ASP A 6 2.65 0.91 -19.01
N LEU A 7 1.73 0.29 -18.27
CA LEU A 7 1.69 0.27 -16.81
C LEU A 7 2.42 -0.98 -16.30
N VAL A 8 3.31 -0.79 -15.32
CA VAL A 8 4.08 -1.87 -14.69
C VAL A 8 4.05 -1.69 -13.18
N GLU A 9 3.93 -2.80 -12.45
CA GLU A 9 4.01 -2.82 -11.00
C GLU A 9 5.48 -2.73 -10.55
N VAL A 10 5.79 -1.71 -9.75
CA VAL A 10 7.12 -1.46 -9.20
C VAL A 10 6.94 -1.19 -7.72
N TRP A 11 7.52 -2.05 -6.86
CA TRP A 11 7.43 -1.91 -5.40
C TRP A 11 5.98 -1.79 -4.87
N GLY A 12 5.06 -2.57 -5.44
CA GLY A 12 3.65 -2.57 -5.05
C GLY A 12 2.85 -1.34 -5.49
N ASP A 13 3.43 -0.47 -6.33
CA ASP A 13 2.73 0.65 -6.97
C ASP A 13 2.71 0.50 -8.49
N VAL A 14 1.64 0.96 -9.14
CA VAL A 14 1.46 0.85 -10.59
C VAL A 14 1.96 2.13 -11.25
N VAL A 15 3.07 2.01 -11.99
CA VAL A 15 3.73 3.15 -12.61
C VAL A 15 3.72 3.06 -14.13
N ASP A 16 3.66 4.22 -14.79
CA ASP A 16 3.80 4.34 -16.24
C ASP A 16 5.30 4.37 -16.62
N ILE A 17 5.74 3.42 -17.45
CA ILE A 17 7.13 3.27 -17.88
C ILE A 17 7.66 4.51 -18.63
N ALA A 18 6.79 5.28 -19.30
CA ALA A 18 7.18 6.53 -19.93
C ALA A 18 7.48 7.63 -18.89
N HIS A 19 6.71 7.74 -17.82
CA HIS A 19 7.00 8.71 -16.77
C HIS A 19 8.20 8.30 -15.93
N LEU A 20 8.35 7.00 -15.66
CA LEU A 20 9.49 6.45 -14.94
C LEU A 20 10.81 6.69 -15.68
N ARG A 21 10.88 6.45 -17.00
CA ARG A 21 12.12 6.74 -17.74
C ARG A 21 12.45 8.24 -17.70
N TRP A 22 11.45 9.11 -17.80
CA TRP A 22 11.66 10.55 -17.77
C TRP A 22 12.13 11.03 -16.39
N SER A 23 11.59 10.47 -15.30
CA SER A 23 12.04 10.82 -13.95
C SER A 23 13.50 10.43 -13.70
N VAL A 24 13.92 9.25 -14.18
CA VAL A 24 15.33 8.81 -14.12
C VAL A 24 16.23 9.77 -14.90
N VAL A 25 15.85 10.12 -16.13
CA VAL A 25 16.62 11.06 -16.97
C VAL A 25 16.75 12.42 -16.31
N ILE A 26 15.67 12.96 -15.74
CA ILE A 26 15.67 14.24 -15.03
C ILE A 26 16.59 14.17 -13.80
N GLY A 27 16.51 13.09 -13.02
CA GLY A 27 17.39 12.87 -11.87
C GLY A 27 18.86 12.85 -12.24
N CYS A 28 19.24 12.08 -13.28
CA CYS A 28 20.61 12.04 -13.77
C CYS A 28 21.09 13.39 -14.33
N ALA A 29 20.22 14.09 -15.07
CA ALA A 29 20.54 15.38 -15.70
C ALA A 29 20.69 16.52 -14.68
N LEU A 30 20.05 16.45 -13.52
CA LEU A 30 20.21 17.45 -12.46
C LEU A 30 21.29 17.06 -11.46
N GLY A 31 21.39 15.78 -11.09
CA GLY A 31 22.28 15.29 -10.03
C GLY A 31 23.77 15.36 -10.39
N LEU A 32 24.20 14.72 -11.48
CA LEU A 32 25.62 14.71 -11.86
C LEU A 32 26.15 16.11 -12.24
N PRO A 33 25.45 16.90 -13.08
CA PRO A 33 25.96 18.20 -13.49
C PRO A 33 26.05 19.19 -12.33
N SER A 34 25.09 19.18 -11.40
CA SER A 34 25.13 20.06 -10.22
C SER A 34 26.32 19.71 -9.31
N TYR A 35 26.58 18.42 -9.06
CA TYR A 35 27.77 17.99 -8.31
C TYR A 35 29.07 18.45 -8.97
N LEU A 36 29.22 18.19 -10.28
CA LEU A 36 30.44 18.55 -11.00
C LEU A 36 30.67 20.05 -11.03
N LEU A 37 29.62 20.83 -11.30
CA LEU A 37 29.70 22.30 -11.30
C LEU A 37 30.05 22.84 -9.91
N ALA A 38 29.44 22.29 -8.86
CA ALA A 38 29.75 22.66 -7.48
C ALA A 38 31.18 22.29 -7.09
N ALA A 39 31.68 21.12 -7.50
CA ALA A 39 33.06 20.71 -7.25
C ALA A 39 34.07 21.65 -7.93
N LEU A 40 33.78 22.08 -9.17
CA LEU A 40 34.60 23.05 -9.88
C LEU A 40 34.60 24.42 -9.19
N LEU A 41 33.44 24.91 -8.77
CA LEU A 41 33.28 26.20 -8.08
C LEU A 41 33.97 26.20 -6.73
N PHE A 42 33.66 25.23 -5.85
CA PHE A 42 34.25 25.16 -4.52
C PHE A 42 35.74 24.82 -4.54
N GLY A 43 36.21 24.12 -5.58
CA GLY A 43 37.64 23.85 -5.78
C GLY A 43 38.49 25.12 -5.98
N GLN A 44 37.88 26.26 -6.33
CA GLN A 44 38.60 27.54 -6.44
C GLN A 44 38.78 28.27 -5.11
N VAL A 45 38.01 27.90 -4.07
CA VAL A 45 37.87 28.73 -2.85
C VAL A 45 38.18 27.96 -1.58
N ALA A 46 37.99 26.63 -1.57
CA ALA A 46 38.11 25.79 -0.37
C ALA A 46 39.21 24.73 -0.53
N THR A 47 39.57 24.09 0.59
CA THR A 47 40.45 22.92 0.57
C THR A 47 39.81 21.76 -0.20
N PRO A 48 40.61 20.85 -0.81
CA PRO A 48 40.07 19.78 -1.64
C PRO A 48 39.02 18.90 -0.95
N GLN A 49 39.24 18.60 0.35
CA GLN A 49 38.33 17.81 1.17
C GLN A 49 37.01 18.55 1.42
N LEU A 50 37.08 19.84 1.75
CA LEU A 50 35.89 20.65 2.04
C LEU A 50 35.08 20.96 0.77
N ALA A 51 35.77 21.26 -0.33
CA ALA A 51 35.16 21.47 -1.64
C ALA A 51 34.35 20.24 -2.09
N LYS A 52 34.91 19.03 -1.91
CA LYS A 52 34.21 17.78 -2.23
C LYS A 52 32.99 17.55 -1.34
N ALA A 53 33.09 17.86 -0.04
CA ALA A 53 31.97 17.73 0.88
C ALA A 53 30.80 18.68 0.51
N TYR A 54 31.10 19.95 0.21
CA TYR A 54 30.07 20.91 -0.21
C TYR A 54 29.49 20.58 -1.59
N ALA A 55 30.30 20.09 -2.52
CA ALA A 55 29.80 19.62 -3.80
C ALA A 55 28.80 18.46 -3.66
N LEU A 56 29.07 17.50 -2.76
CA LEU A 56 28.13 16.41 -2.46
C LEU A 56 26.81 16.92 -1.89
N LEU A 57 26.85 17.92 -1.01
CA LEU A 57 25.63 18.55 -0.48
C LEU A 57 24.80 19.21 -1.58
N VAL A 58 25.46 19.92 -2.51
CA VAL A 58 24.77 20.53 -3.65
C VAL A 58 24.17 19.47 -4.57
N GLY A 59 24.91 18.38 -4.86
CA GLY A 59 24.39 17.26 -5.65
C GLY A 59 23.17 16.60 -5.01
N LEU A 60 23.20 16.40 -3.68
CA LEU A 60 22.06 15.86 -2.95
C LEU A 60 20.84 16.80 -3.01
N ALA A 61 21.05 18.10 -2.79
CA ALA A 61 19.99 19.09 -2.90
C ALA A 61 19.36 19.12 -4.29
N ALA A 62 20.17 19.00 -5.35
CA ALA A 62 19.69 18.89 -6.72
C ALA A 62 18.86 17.63 -6.97
N CYS A 63 19.27 16.48 -6.40
CA CYS A 63 18.47 15.25 -6.47
C CYS A 63 17.11 15.40 -5.79
N LEU A 64 17.05 16.06 -4.63
CA LEU A 64 15.78 16.33 -3.94
C LEU A 64 14.87 17.26 -4.76
N LEU A 65 15.44 18.30 -5.37
CA LEU A 65 14.71 19.19 -6.27
C LEU A 65 14.19 18.43 -7.51
N ALA A 66 15.00 17.56 -8.10
CA ALA A 66 14.57 16.69 -9.19
C ALA A 66 13.40 15.80 -8.77
N GLY A 67 13.46 15.19 -7.59
CA GLY A 67 12.34 14.42 -7.02
C GLY A 67 11.08 15.25 -6.84
N ALA A 68 11.20 16.48 -6.32
CA ALA A 68 10.07 17.39 -6.15
C ALA A 68 9.46 17.84 -7.50
N ILE A 69 10.29 18.06 -8.52
CA ILE A 69 9.85 18.36 -9.89
C ILE A 69 9.10 17.16 -10.46
N CYS A 70 9.66 15.95 -10.36
CA CYS A 70 9.02 14.72 -10.82
C CYS A 70 7.68 14.48 -10.13
N ALA A 71 7.60 14.70 -8.81
CA ALA A 71 6.37 14.56 -8.05
C ALA A 71 5.27 15.55 -8.49
N ARG A 72 5.67 16.77 -8.91
CA ARG A 72 4.73 17.76 -9.46
C ARG A 72 4.33 17.47 -10.91
N LEU A 73 5.27 17.02 -11.74
CA LEU A 73 5.04 16.76 -13.16
C LEU A 73 4.22 15.48 -13.39
N PHE A 74 4.43 14.47 -12.54
CA PHE A 74 3.75 13.18 -12.59
C PHE A 74 2.83 13.06 -11.39
N ALA A 75 1.81 13.94 -11.32
CA ALA A 75 0.84 13.92 -10.24
C ALA A 75 0.19 12.52 -10.09
N PRO A 76 -0.11 12.07 -8.86
CA PRO A 76 -0.72 10.76 -8.62
C PRO A 76 -2.03 10.64 -9.41
N LYS A 77 -2.05 9.75 -10.42
CA LYS A 77 -3.24 9.52 -11.26
C LYS A 77 -4.17 8.44 -10.68
N ARG A 78 -3.99 8.09 -9.41
CA ARG A 78 -4.76 7.05 -8.74
C ARG A 78 -6.14 7.61 -8.41
N ASP A 79 -7.09 7.45 -9.32
CA ASP A 79 -8.48 7.31 -8.89
C ASP A 79 -8.55 5.98 -8.15
N LEU A 80 -8.56 6.06 -6.81
CA LEU A 80 -9.08 4.99 -5.96
C LEU A 80 -10.59 4.93 -6.24
N VAL A 81 -10.94 4.39 -7.40
CA VAL A 81 -12.28 3.82 -7.55
C VAL A 81 -12.22 2.57 -6.71
N GLU A 82 -12.53 2.68 -5.41
CA GLU A 82 -13.24 1.60 -4.76
C GLU A 82 -14.51 1.43 -5.59
N GLU A 83 -14.42 0.68 -6.68
CA GLU A 83 -15.61 -0.02 -7.14
C GLU A 83 -15.98 -0.83 -5.91
N SER A 84 -16.99 -0.34 -5.18
CA SER A 84 -17.73 -1.13 -4.24
C SER A 84 -18.11 -2.36 -5.04
N SER A 85 -17.27 -3.39 -4.99
CA SER A 85 -17.57 -4.61 -5.72
C SER A 85 -18.99 -4.94 -5.30
N ASP A 86 -19.87 -5.00 -6.28
CA ASP A 86 -21.31 -5.00 -6.13
C ASP A 86 -21.65 -5.76 -4.85
N ALA A 87 -22.31 -5.10 -3.88
CA ALA A 87 -22.48 -5.68 -2.56
C ALA A 87 -23.08 -7.10 -2.67
N ALA A 88 -23.94 -7.30 -3.68
CA ALA A 88 -24.46 -8.59 -4.09
C ALA A 88 -23.38 -9.61 -4.49
N ALA A 89 -22.40 -9.25 -5.31
CA ALA A 89 -21.30 -10.16 -5.70
C ALA A 89 -20.37 -10.50 -4.52
N ARG A 90 -20.21 -9.60 -3.54
CA ARG A 90 -19.52 -9.93 -2.28
C ARG A 90 -20.33 -10.91 -1.45
N ASP A 91 -21.62 -10.64 -1.28
CA ASP A 91 -22.52 -11.47 -0.48
C ASP A 91 -22.63 -12.89 -1.07
N ASP A 92 -22.68 -13.01 -2.40
CA ASP A 92 -22.69 -14.30 -3.11
C ASP A 92 -21.39 -15.09 -2.87
N ALA A 93 -20.22 -14.44 -2.95
CA ALA A 93 -18.94 -15.08 -2.68
C ALA A 93 -18.80 -15.49 -1.21
N ILE A 94 -19.32 -14.68 -0.27
CA ILE A 94 -19.36 -15.04 1.16
C ILE A 94 -20.28 -16.24 1.38
N ALA A 95 -21.44 -16.29 0.71
CA ALA A 95 -22.35 -17.43 0.79
C ALA A 95 -21.74 -18.72 0.23
N GLU A 96 -20.98 -18.64 -0.86
CA GLU A 96 -20.24 -19.76 -1.43
C GLU A 96 -19.16 -20.27 -0.46
N LEU A 97 -18.40 -19.37 0.16
CA LEU A 97 -17.39 -19.74 1.16
C LEU A 97 -18.03 -20.41 2.39
N ILE A 98 -19.17 -19.91 2.88
CA ILE A 98 -19.92 -20.54 3.97
C ILE A 98 -20.39 -21.94 3.55
N ALA A 99 -20.84 -22.12 2.31
CA ALA A 99 -21.28 -23.41 1.81
C ALA A 99 -20.14 -24.44 1.75
N GLU A 100 -18.91 -24.02 1.47
CA GLU A 100 -17.73 -24.90 1.44
C GLU A 100 -17.13 -25.17 2.83
N SER A 101 -17.00 -24.14 3.69
CA SER A 101 -16.34 -24.25 5.00
C SER A 101 -17.30 -24.49 6.17
N GLY A 102 -18.61 -24.52 5.91
CA GLY A 102 -19.68 -24.73 6.89
C GLY A 102 -20.08 -23.45 7.62
N GLU A 103 -19.17 -22.85 8.40
CA GLU A 103 -19.47 -21.67 9.21
C GLU A 103 -18.24 -20.76 9.34
N LEU A 104 -18.45 -19.43 9.42
CA LEU A 104 -17.37 -18.44 9.55
C LEU A 104 -16.86 -18.28 11.00
N GLY A 105 -17.46 -18.96 11.98
CA GLY A 105 -17.13 -18.84 13.41
C GLY A 105 -17.41 -17.46 14.02
N SER A 106 -17.30 -17.33 15.34
CA SER A 106 -17.35 -16.03 16.03
C SER A 106 -15.96 -15.55 16.47
N VAL A 107 -15.80 -14.21 16.55
CA VAL A 107 -14.67 -13.60 17.26
C VAL A 107 -14.70 -13.95 18.75
N ASP A 108 -15.88 -14.28 19.28
CA ASP A 108 -16.08 -14.79 20.62
C ASP A 108 -15.56 -16.23 20.81
N ASP A 109 -15.35 -16.97 19.71
CA ASP A 109 -14.80 -18.31 19.73
C ASP A 109 -13.27 -18.32 19.58
N LEU A 110 -12.65 -17.16 19.32
CA LEU A 110 -11.19 -17.05 19.23
C LEU A 110 -10.52 -17.24 20.61
N PRO A 111 -9.34 -17.88 20.68
CA PRO A 111 -8.54 -17.95 21.90
C PRO A 111 -8.25 -16.55 22.47
N GLU A 112 -8.20 -16.43 23.80
CA GLU A 112 -7.96 -15.16 24.50
C GLU A 112 -6.68 -14.42 24.04
N ALA A 113 -5.66 -15.17 23.64
CA ALA A 113 -4.44 -14.60 23.08
C ALA A 113 -4.70 -13.85 21.75
N ALA A 114 -5.48 -14.44 20.84
CA ALA A 114 -5.82 -13.84 19.56
C ALA A 114 -6.77 -12.65 19.71
N ARG A 115 -7.76 -12.74 20.63
CA ARG A 115 -8.65 -11.61 20.92
C ARG A 115 -7.90 -10.41 21.50
N ARG A 116 -6.85 -10.67 22.30
CA ARG A 116 -5.97 -9.61 22.81
C ARG A 116 -5.19 -8.92 21.70
N GLU A 117 -4.66 -9.66 20.73
CA GLU A 117 -3.99 -9.08 19.56
C GLU A 117 -4.95 -8.21 18.74
N LEU A 118 -6.19 -8.65 18.52
CA LEU A 118 -7.22 -7.86 17.83
C LEU A 118 -7.55 -6.55 18.56
N ARG A 119 -7.58 -6.56 19.90
CA ARG A 119 -7.74 -5.34 20.72
C ARG A 119 -6.54 -4.41 20.64
N ASP A 120 -5.33 -4.97 20.74
CA ASP A 120 -4.09 -4.18 20.70
C ASP A 120 -3.93 -3.50 19.31
N LEU A 121 -4.46 -4.11 18.25
CA LEU A 121 -4.53 -3.55 16.90
C LEU A 121 -5.74 -2.63 16.67
N GLY A 122 -6.68 -2.54 17.61
CA GLY A 122 -7.88 -1.69 17.50
C GLY A 122 -8.86 -2.11 16.40
N ILE A 123 -8.86 -3.38 16.01
CA ILE A 123 -9.68 -3.91 14.91
C ILE A 123 -10.86 -4.76 15.38
N GLU A 124 -10.95 -5.10 16.66
CA GLU A 124 -12.05 -5.89 17.24
C GLU A 124 -13.43 -5.24 16.98
N ASP A 125 -13.51 -3.93 17.11
CA ASP A 125 -14.76 -3.18 16.88
C ASP A 125 -15.22 -3.28 15.42
N LEU A 126 -14.31 -3.32 14.45
CA LEU A 126 -14.62 -3.43 13.01
C LEU A 126 -15.30 -4.77 12.66
N PHE A 127 -14.94 -5.85 13.35
CA PHE A 127 -15.58 -7.15 13.17
C PHE A 127 -16.94 -7.23 13.88
N THR A 128 -17.09 -6.54 15.01
CA THR A 128 -18.32 -6.51 15.80
C THR A 128 -19.40 -5.65 15.14
N GLU A 129 -19.02 -4.47 14.63
CA GLU A 129 -19.93 -3.56 13.92
C GLU A 129 -20.44 -4.15 12.60
N ARG A 130 -19.58 -4.85 11.83
CA ARG A 130 -19.99 -5.51 10.58
C ARG A 130 -21.03 -6.62 10.81
N ARG A 131 -20.99 -7.30 11.96
CA ARG A 131 -22.00 -8.30 12.32
C ARG A 131 -23.34 -7.67 12.71
N ALA A 132 -23.37 -6.49 13.33
CA ALA A 132 -24.63 -5.83 13.66
C ALA A 132 -25.50 -5.50 12.43
N GLY A 133 -24.89 -5.42 11.24
CA GLY A 133 -25.58 -5.27 9.94
C GLY A 133 -25.98 -6.58 9.25
N HIS A 134 -25.48 -7.74 9.69
CA HIS A 134 -25.86 -9.07 9.19
C HIS A 134 -26.55 -9.86 10.30
N GLU A 135 -27.87 -9.99 10.21
CA GLU A 135 -28.69 -10.72 11.18
C GLU A 135 -28.18 -12.17 11.34
N PRO A 136 -27.97 -12.67 12.58
CA PRO A 136 -27.42 -14.00 12.80
C PRO A 136 -28.37 -15.09 12.30
N VAL A 137 -27.86 -15.97 11.45
CA VAL A 137 -28.55 -17.22 11.11
C VAL A 137 -28.64 -18.07 12.39
N PRO A 138 -29.82 -18.61 12.73
CA PRO A 138 -30.00 -19.35 13.98
C PRO A 138 -29.06 -20.54 14.06
N VAL A 139 -28.24 -20.57 15.11
CA VAL A 139 -27.44 -21.75 15.49
C VAL A 139 -28.41 -22.90 15.76
N ALA A 140 -28.45 -23.88 14.86
CA ALA A 140 -29.15 -25.13 15.10
C ALA A 140 -28.48 -25.83 16.29
N GLN A 141 -29.25 -26.01 17.36
CA GLN A 141 -28.79 -26.58 18.63
C GLN A 141 -28.09 -27.93 18.41
N ALA A 142 -26.92 -28.09 19.05
CA ALA A 142 -26.17 -29.34 19.08
C ALA A 142 -27.08 -30.51 19.51
N PRO A 143 -26.95 -31.70 18.90
CA PRO A 143 -27.81 -32.83 19.21
C PRO A 143 -27.59 -33.30 20.65
N ASN A 144 -28.70 -33.46 21.39
CA ASN A 144 -28.76 -33.94 22.77
C ASN A 144 -28.02 -35.29 22.92
N PRO A 145 -27.04 -35.42 23.84
CA PRO A 145 -26.29 -36.67 24.03
C PRO A 145 -27.12 -37.86 24.56
N GLU A 146 -28.41 -37.70 24.86
CA GLU A 146 -29.28 -38.79 25.36
C GLU A 146 -29.84 -39.73 24.28
N ALA A 147 -29.56 -39.52 22.98
CA ALA A 147 -30.10 -40.39 21.92
C ALA A 147 -29.32 -41.70 21.70
N VAL A 148 -28.23 -41.96 22.43
CA VAL A 148 -27.38 -43.16 22.25
C VAL A 148 -27.51 -44.10 23.46
N GLN A 149 -28.72 -44.58 23.74
CA GLN A 149 -28.89 -45.80 24.56
C GLN A 149 -30.25 -46.47 24.29
N ARG A 150 -30.35 -47.15 23.15
CA ARG A 150 -31.27 -48.28 22.93
C ARG A 150 -30.59 -49.34 22.09
#